data_AF-A0A816GYE3-F1
#
_entry.id   AF-A0A816GYE3-F1
#
_cell.length_a   1.000
_cell.length_b   1.000
_cell.length_c   1.000
_cell.angle_alpha   90.00
_cell.angle_beta   90.00
_cell.angle_gamma   90.00
#
_symmetry.space_group_name_H-M   'P 1'
#
loop_
_entity.id
_entity.type
_entity.pdbx_description
1 polymer ?
#
loop_
_entity_poly.entity_id
_entity_poly.type
_entity_poly.pdbx_seq_one_letter_code
_entity_poly.pdbx_strand_id
1 'polypeptide(L)' 'VMDLCRSILISSRIFSFGLDHSPSRSLIRGLARSTNGRFTFIPLGTGADIHVAEHLQKALESCITDVKV' A
#
# COMPACT_ATOMS: atom_id res chain seq x y z
N VAL A 1 -11.40 -10.79 -1.01
CA VAL A 1 -10.19 -9.93 -1.21
C VAL A 1 -9.46 -9.69 0.10
N MET A 2 -10.14 -9.20 1.14
CA MET A 2 -9.50 -8.95 2.44
C MET A 2 -8.90 -10.22 3.08
N ASP A 3 -9.58 -11.36 2.95
CA ASP A 3 -9.06 -12.63 3.47
C ASP A 3 -7.78 -13.08 2.77
N LEU A 4 -7.69 -12.87 1.45
CA LEU A 4 -6.47 -13.11 0.68
C LEU A 4 -5.33 -12.18 1.12
N CYS A 5 -5.63 -10.90 1.37
CA CYS A 5 -4.62 -9.97 1.88
C CYS A 5 -4.08 -10.44 3.22
N ARG A 6 -4.96 -10.90 4.12
CA ARG A 6 -4.55 -11.47 5.42
C ARG A 6 -3.73 -12.75 5.25
N SER A 7 -4.06 -13.61 4.29
CA SER A 7 -3.30 -14.86 4.07
C SER A 7 -1.88 -14.62 3.55
N ILE A 8 -1.61 -13.47 2.92
CA ILE A 8 -0.27 -13.12 2.41
C ILE A 8 0.47 -12.09 3.28
N LEU A 9 -0.10 -11.68 4.42
CA LEU A 9 0.45 -10.65 5.31
C LEU A 9 1.92 -10.88 5.71
N ILE A 10 2.32 -12.15 5.86
CA ILE A 10 3.67 -12.53 6.29
C ILE A 10 4.67 -12.45 5.13
N SER A 11 4.24 -12.79 3.92
CA SER A 11 5.12 -12.90 2.75
C SER A 11 5.14 -11.65 1.87
N SER A 12 4.17 -10.75 2.03
CA SER A 12 3.96 -9.67 1.07
C SER A 12 3.35 -8.42 1.71
N ARG A 13 3.78 -7.27 1.22
CA ARG A 13 3.21 -5.95 1.56
C ARG A 13 2.55 -5.37 0.32
N ILE A 14 1.33 -4.85 0.44
CA ILE A 14 0.60 -4.20 -0.64
C ILE A 14 0.71 -2.68 -0.52
N PHE A 15 1.19 -2.04 -1.58
CA PHE A 15 1.17 -0.60 -1.75
C PHE A 15 -0.01 -0.22 -2.64
N SER A 16 -1.01 0.47 -2.07
CA SER A 16 -2.27 0.76 -2.76
C SER A 16 -2.37 2.23 -3.14
N PHE A 17 -2.76 2.52 -4.38
CA PHE A 17 -2.90 3.89 -4.87
C PHE A 17 -4.35 4.14 -5.29
N GLY A 18 -5.02 5.06 -4.60
CA GLY A 18 -6.34 5.51 -4.99
C GLY A 18 -6.23 6.69 -5.94
N LEU A 19 -6.58 6.52 -7.21
CA LEU A 19 -6.58 7.61 -8.18
C LEU A 19 -7.86 8.43 -8.06
N ASP A 20 -7.67 9.68 -7.67
CA ASP A 20 -8.70 10.71 -7.62
C ASP A 20 -9.90 10.32 -6.73
N HIS A 21 -11.14 10.54 -7.20
CA HIS A 21 -12.35 10.28 -6.41
C HIS A 21 -13.04 8.93 -6.70
N SER A 22 -12.56 8.17 -7.69
CA SER A 22 -13.19 6.92 -8.12
C SER A 22 -13.07 5.76 -7.11
N PRO A 23 -11.90 5.45 -6.52
CA PRO A 23 -11.75 4.26 -5.70
C PRO A 23 -12.30 4.43 -4.27
N SER A 24 -12.89 3.35 -3.76
CA SER A 24 -13.35 3.27 -2.36
C SER A 24 -12.20 3.49 -1.38
N ARG A 25 -12.27 4.59 -0.62
CA ARG A 25 -11.26 4.93 0.38
C ARG A 25 -11.10 3.85 1.44
N SER A 26 -12.20 3.21 1.84
CA SER A 26 -12.21 2.13 2.81
C SER A 26 -11.49 0.90 2.29
N LEU A 27 -11.67 0.56 1.01
CA LEU A 27 -11.00 -0.58 0.40
C LEU A 27 -9.49 -0.34 0.27
N ILE A 28 -9.08 0.81 -0.28
CA ILE A 28 -7.66 1.16 -0.46
C ILE A 28 -6.91 1.15 0.88
N ARG A 29 -7.52 1.71 1.93
CA ARG A 29 -6.95 1.65 3.28
C ARG A 29 -6.94 0.22 3.83
N GLY A 30 -8.01 -0.53 3.61
CA GLY A 30 -8.15 -1.91 4.06
C GLY A 30 -7.04 -2.81 3.51
N LEU A 31 -6.81 -2.75 2.19
CA LEU A 31 -5.78 -3.52 1.49
C LEU A 31 -4.40 -3.30 2.12
N ALA A 32 -3.96 -2.04 2.16
CA ALA A 32 -2.65 -1.69 2.73
C ALA A 32 -2.52 -2.15 4.19
N ARG A 33 -3.52 -1.88 5.04
CA ARG A 33 -3.47 -2.25 6.47
C ARG A 33 -3.45 -3.76 6.70
N SER A 34 -4.09 -4.54 5.83
CA SER A 34 -4.18 -5.99 6.00
C SER A 34 -2.91 -6.73 5.58
N THR A 35 -1.93 -6.02 5.02
CA THR A 35 -0.63 -6.56 4.56
C THR A 35 0.57 -5.78 5.13
N ASN A 36 0.41 -4.99 6.20
CA ASN A 36 1.46 -4.09 6.71
C ASN A 36 2.08 -3.19 5.60
N GLY A 37 1.27 -2.82 4.62
CA GLY A 37 1.65 -2.00 3.48
C GLY A 37 1.33 -0.52 3.67
N ARG A 38 1.34 0.24 2.58
CA ARG A 38 1.02 1.68 2.58
C ARG A 38 -0.02 2.02 1.54
N PHE A 39 -0.71 3.14 1.74
CA PHE A 39 -1.65 3.65 0.76
C PHE A 39 -1.45 5.16 0.54
N THR A 40 -1.75 5.61 -0.68
CA THR A 40 -1.76 7.03 -1.06
C THR A 40 -2.98 7.30 -1.94
N PHE A 41 -3.62 8.45 -1.73
CA PHE A 41 -4.64 8.96 -2.66
C PHE A 41 -3.99 10.03 -3.53
N ILE A 42 -4.01 9.82 -4.84
CA ILE A 42 -3.32 10.64 -5.84
C ILE A 42 -4.38 11.53 -6.51
N PRO A 43 -4.34 12.86 -6.33
CA PRO A 43 -5.30 13.77 -6.97
C PRO A 43 -5.21 13.76 -8.50
N LEU A 44 -6.31 14.09 -9.18
CA LEU A 44 -6.30 14.26 -10.63
C LEU A 44 -5.25 15.31 -11.07
N GLY A 45 -4.54 15.04 -12.17
CA GLY A 45 -3.53 15.95 -12.73
C GLY A 45 -2.19 15.97 -11.99
N THR A 46 -2.04 15.15 -10.94
CA THR A 46 -0.73 14.92 -10.30
C THR A 46 -0.03 13.72 -10.92
N GLY A 47 1.31 13.76 -10.95
CA GLY A 47 2.13 12.67 -11.48
C GLY A 47 2.04 11.43 -10.60
N ALA A 48 1.33 10.40 -11.06
CA ALA A 48 1.21 9.15 -10.31
C ALA A 48 2.56 8.43 -10.18
N ASP A 49 3.44 8.63 -11.14
CA ASP A 49 4.83 8.16 -11.18
C ASP A 49 5.63 8.61 -9.95
N ILE A 50 5.46 9.85 -9.50
CA ILE A 50 6.16 10.40 -8.33
C ILE A 50 5.77 9.59 -7.07
N HIS A 51 4.47 9.39 -6.84
CA HIS A 51 3.98 8.67 -5.67
C HIS A 51 4.31 7.18 -5.71
N VAL A 52 4.31 6.58 -6.91
CA VAL A 52 4.75 5.20 -7.10
C VAL A 52 6.24 5.08 -6.79
N ALA A 53 7.07 6.00 -7.27
CA ALA A 53 8.50 6.03 -6.99
C ALA A 53 8.81 6.17 -5.49
N GLU A 54 8.10 7.05 -4.78
CA GLU A 54 8.24 7.22 -3.32
C GLU A 54 7.94 5.93 -2.54
N HIS A 55 6.88 5.21 -2.95
CA HIS A 55 6.53 3.93 -2.34
C HIS A 55 7.51 2.82 -2.73
N LEU A 56 8.00 2.82 -3.97
CA LEU A 56 9.00 1.88 -4.44
C LEU A 56 10.32 2.04 -3.67
N GLN A 57 10.77 3.27 -3.44
CA GLN A 57 11.96 3.54 -2.62
C GLN A 57 11.84 2.89 -1.24
N LYS A 58 10.69 3.07 -0.56
CA LYS A 58 10.40 2.43 0.73
C LYS A 58 10.24 0.91 0.65
N ALA A 59 9.83 0.39 -0.50
CA ALA A 59 9.71 -1.04 -0.72
C ALA A 59 11.10 -1.71 -0.87
N LEU A 60 12.06 -0.97 -1.45
CA LEU A 60 13.44 -1.41 -1.67
C LEU A 60 14.33 -1.29 -0.42
N GLU A 61 13.96 -0.43 0.54
CA GLU A 61 14.63 -0.39 1.85
C GLU A 61 14.56 -1.76 2.52
N SER A 62 15.68 -2.19 3.13
CA SER A 62 15.73 -3.47 3.83
C SER A 62 14.68 -3.47 4.94
N CYS A 63 13.79 -4.45 4.88
CA CYS A 63 12.69 -4.54 5.81
C CYS A 63 13.17 -5.32 7.03
N ILE A 64 13.17 -4.69 8.20
CA ILE A 64 13.22 -5.47 9.44
C ILE A 64 11.88 -6.17 9.57
N THR A 65 11.87 -7.48 9.35
CA THR A 65 10.70 -8.33 9.52
C THR A 65 10.64 -8.87 10.95
N ASP A 66 9.44 -9.20 11.43
CA ASP A 66 9.20 -9.83 12.75
C ASP A 66 9.76 -9.06 13.97
N VAL A 67 9.64 -7.73 13.96
CA VAL A 67 9.97 -6.90 15.13
C VAL A 67 8.94 -7.14 16.23
N LYS A 68 9.35 -7.85 17.29
CA LYS A 68 8.62 -7.92 18.56
C LYS A 68 9.19 -6.84 19.48
N VAL A 69 8.36 -5.85 19.80
CA VAL A 69 8.67 -4.77 20.76
C VAL A 69 8.38 -5.24 22.18
#